data_AF-A0A0C4EDU7-F1
#
_entry.id   AF-A0A0C4EDU7-F1
#
_cell.length_a   1.000
_cell.length_b   1.000
_cell.length_c   1.000
_cell.angle_alpha   90.00
_cell.angle_beta   90.00
_cell.angle_gamma   90.00
#
_symmetry.space_group_name_H-M   'P 1'
#
loop_
_entity.id
_entity.type
_entity.pdbx_description
1 polymer ?
#
loop_
_entity_poly.entity_id
_entity_poly.type
_entity_poly.pdbx_seq_one_letter_code
_entity_poly.pdbx_strand_id
1 'polypeptide(L)'
;MAWLRPAWLESAFRAPSRLAPRAVPHLASRAPPAFEVRSSPNKGLGVFATRDIARDAMIMRDPLVFRYDEGEDYAQRYRRFTLLPGATQRDILGLAVGQNKEHLEAVAYSVLSSGKGADSVVEILHLEDVITTNGFGIHADSDSPGGLFLNASRINHSCVPNADQASFDDDGYKVMRANRDIETGEEITTSYTAHFLPRELRQLLLGRWGFTCQCPACDPSNPFSRSHERLLKDHDQLCQDACMDDNGRLKAGGAWPYAVLKQAATRAQKRIELLARHHALRKFSRQAYVPVNLTFGSTSCADCV
;
A
#
# COMPACT_ATOMS: atom_id res chain seq x y z
N MET A 1 -5.96 -49.35 20.99
CA MET A 1 -4.51 -49.07 21.04
C MET A 1 -4.32 -47.61 20.68
N ALA A 2 -3.84 -46.82 21.65
CA ALA A 2 -3.58 -45.40 21.52
C ALA A 2 -2.33 -45.16 20.67
N TRP A 3 -2.35 -44.12 19.85
CA TRP A 3 -1.17 -43.31 19.56
C TRP A 3 -1.53 -41.83 19.72
N LEU A 4 -0.73 -41.20 20.57
CA LEU A 4 -0.88 -39.87 21.14
C LEU A 4 -0.70 -38.78 20.07
N ARG A 5 -1.65 -37.84 19.99
CA ARG A 5 -1.45 -36.56 19.30
C ARG A 5 -0.76 -35.57 20.26
N PRO A 6 0.34 -34.89 19.88
CA PRO A 6 1.01 -33.92 20.74
C PRO A 6 0.13 -32.70 21.03
N ALA A 7 -0.01 -32.34 22.30
CA ALA A 7 -0.90 -31.31 22.85
C ALA A 7 -0.49 -29.84 22.57
N TRP A 8 0.21 -29.56 21.47
CA TRP A 8 0.73 -28.21 21.15
C TRP A 8 0.07 -27.55 19.93
N LEU A 9 -0.91 -28.21 19.30
CA LEU A 9 -1.58 -27.72 18.08
C LEU A 9 -3.04 -27.24 18.29
N GLU A 10 -3.57 -27.24 19.51
CA GLU A 10 -4.97 -26.87 19.79
C GLU A 10 -5.16 -25.52 20.54
N SER A 11 -4.11 -24.74 20.81
CA SER A 11 -4.28 -23.46 21.54
C SER A 11 -4.46 -22.20 20.68
N ALA A 12 -4.43 -22.28 19.35
CA ALA A 12 -4.44 -21.07 18.49
C ALA A 12 -5.80 -20.71 17.85
N PHE A 13 -6.84 -21.54 18.01
CA PHE A 13 -8.17 -21.26 17.42
C PHE A 13 -9.28 -21.30 18.48
N ARG A 14 -9.21 -20.38 19.44
CA ARG A 14 -10.42 -19.89 20.12
C ARG A 14 -10.81 -18.56 19.49
N ALA A 15 -11.97 -18.52 18.86
CA ALA A 15 -12.62 -17.29 18.45
C ALA A 15 -12.73 -16.35 19.67
N PRO A 16 -12.27 -15.09 19.59
CA PRO A 16 -12.56 -14.15 20.66
C PRO A 16 -14.06 -13.86 20.66
N SER A 17 -14.70 -14.23 21.77
CA SER A 17 -16.05 -13.82 22.13
C SER A 17 -16.19 -12.31 22.05
N ARG A 18 -17.31 -11.83 21.51
CA ARG A 18 -17.74 -10.43 21.50
C ARG A 18 -17.60 -9.82 22.89
N LEU A 19 -16.52 -9.09 23.13
CA LEU A 19 -16.36 -8.21 24.27
C LEU A 19 -16.38 -6.79 23.73
N ALA A 20 -17.31 -5.99 24.23
CA ALA A 20 -17.43 -4.58 23.94
C ALA A 20 -16.07 -3.86 24.14
N PRO A 21 -15.77 -2.81 23.36
CA PRO A 21 -14.50 -2.11 23.47
C PRO A 21 -14.34 -1.54 24.88
N ARG A 22 -13.45 -2.13 25.68
CA ARG A 22 -12.93 -1.49 26.90
C ARG A 22 -12.03 -0.36 26.43
N ALA A 23 -12.39 0.87 26.76
CA ALA A 23 -11.53 2.03 26.60
C ALA A 23 -10.21 1.79 27.36
N VAL A 24 -9.15 1.48 26.62
CA VAL A 24 -7.79 1.50 27.15
C VAL A 24 -7.38 2.98 27.21
N PRO A 25 -6.90 3.49 28.36
CA PRO A 25 -6.48 4.89 28.45
C PRO A 25 -5.31 5.12 27.49
N HIS A 26 -5.49 6.05 26.55
CA HIS A 26 -4.42 6.59 25.71
C HIS A 26 -3.28 7.10 26.60
N LEU A 27 -2.17 6.35 26.69
CA LEU A 27 -0.88 6.96 26.95
C LEU A 27 -0.45 7.66 25.66
N ALA A 28 -1.00 8.86 25.44
CA ALA A 28 -0.47 9.77 24.44
C ALA A 28 1.02 9.98 24.76
N SER A 29 1.89 9.55 23.84
CA SER A 29 3.32 9.83 23.90
C SER A 29 3.52 11.33 24.12
N ARG A 30 4.12 11.71 25.25
CA ARG A 30 4.49 13.10 25.57
C ARG A 30 5.60 13.65 24.67
N ALA A 31 6.31 12.78 23.94
CA ALA A 31 7.34 13.20 23.01
C ALA A 31 6.70 13.68 21.69
N PRO A 32 7.22 14.76 21.07
CA PRO A 32 6.77 15.19 19.76
C PRO A 32 6.94 14.06 18.74
N PRO A 33 6.09 14.02 17.69
CA PRO A 33 6.21 13.00 16.64
C PRO A 33 7.63 12.95 16.06
N ALA A 34 8.07 11.77 15.65
CA ALA A 34 9.36 11.59 14.97
C ALA A 34 9.37 12.15 13.54
N PHE A 35 8.32 12.89 13.16
CA PHE A 35 8.13 13.43 11.83
C PHE A 35 7.43 14.79 11.87
N GLU A 36 7.57 15.53 10.77
CA GLU A 36 6.83 16.75 10.48
C GLU A 36 6.31 16.70 9.03
N VAL A 37 5.25 17.45 8.75
CA VAL A 37 4.74 17.65 7.39
C VAL A 37 5.22 19.00 6.87
N ARG A 38 5.91 19.00 5.74
CA ARG A 38 6.38 20.24 5.08
C ARG A 38 6.38 20.08 3.56
N SER A 39 6.69 21.17 2.84
CA SER A 39 6.76 21.15 1.38
C SER A 39 7.82 20.14 0.88
N SER A 40 7.45 19.35 -0.13
CA SER A 40 8.31 18.40 -0.82
C SER A 40 8.48 18.82 -2.30
N PRO A 41 9.72 18.89 -2.81
CA PRO A 41 9.97 19.28 -4.19
C PRO A 41 9.18 18.44 -5.19
N ASN A 42 8.41 19.10 -6.06
CA ASN A 42 7.59 18.51 -7.13
C ASN A 42 6.50 17.51 -6.66
N LYS A 43 6.22 17.43 -5.36
CA LYS A 43 5.30 16.46 -4.76
C LYS A 43 4.30 17.08 -3.77
N GLY A 44 4.25 18.40 -3.68
CA GLY A 44 3.32 19.10 -2.79
C GLY A 44 3.81 19.05 -1.34
N LEU A 45 3.06 18.39 -0.45
CA LEU A 45 3.48 18.15 0.94
C LEU A 45 4.12 16.77 1.07
N GLY A 46 5.02 16.63 2.03
CA GLY A 46 5.67 15.36 2.37
C GLY A 46 5.91 15.24 3.86
N VAL A 47 6.15 14.01 4.31
CA VAL A 47 6.50 13.68 5.69
C VAL A 47 8.02 13.58 5.79
N PHE A 48 8.63 14.24 6.77
CA PHE A 48 10.08 14.28 6.96
C PHE A 48 10.45 13.93 8.40
N ALA A 49 11.54 13.20 8.59
CA ALA A 49 12.00 12.80 9.91
C ALA A 49 12.53 14.00 10.71
N THR A 50 12.12 14.16 11.97
CA THR A 50 12.60 15.24 12.88
C THR A 50 13.79 14.82 13.73
N ARG A 51 14.15 13.54 13.67
CA ARG A 51 15.27 12.89 14.36
C ARG A 51 15.60 11.59 13.64
N ASP A 52 16.73 10.97 13.98
CA ASP A 52 17.06 9.65 13.46
C ASP A 52 16.01 8.62 13.90
N ILE A 53 15.60 7.78 12.96
CA ILE A 53 14.61 6.71 13.16
C ILE A 53 15.28 5.39 12.82
N ALA A 54 15.49 4.55 13.83
CA ALA A 54 16.06 3.23 13.64
C ALA A 54 15.13 2.33 12.80
N ARG A 55 15.72 1.37 12.08
CA ARG A 55 14.99 0.29 11.41
C ARG A 55 13.95 -0.35 12.35
N ASP A 56 12.79 -0.67 11.79
CA ASP A 56 11.63 -1.29 12.43
C ASP A 56 10.92 -0.42 13.49
N ALA A 57 11.47 0.76 13.81
CA ALA A 57 10.82 1.72 14.69
C ALA A 57 9.51 2.22 14.07
N MET A 58 8.51 2.43 14.93
CA MET A 58 7.24 3.03 14.53
C MET A 58 7.42 4.51 14.25
N ILE A 59 7.08 4.92 13.04
CA ILE A 59 7.13 6.31 12.58
C ILE A 59 5.85 7.03 13.01
N MET A 60 4.70 6.42 12.72
CA MET A 60 3.39 6.96 13.07
C MET A 60 2.38 5.84 13.32
N ARG A 61 1.37 6.21 14.13
CA ARG A 61 0.15 5.45 14.40
C ARG A 61 -1.02 6.40 14.18
N ASP A 62 -1.56 6.40 12.97
CA ASP A 62 -2.49 7.42 12.47
C ASP A 62 -3.94 6.91 12.57
N PRO A 63 -4.86 7.63 13.23
CA PRO A 63 -6.25 7.19 13.37
C PRO A 63 -7.00 7.25 12.05
N LEU A 64 -7.92 6.30 11.86
CA LEU A 64 -8.88 6.32 10.76
C LEU A 64 -9.82 7.52 10.91
N VAL A 65 -9.86 8.38 9.89
CA VAL A 65 -10.67 9.60 9.91
C VAL A 65 -11.95 9.44 9.11
N PHE A 66 -11.89 8.73 7.99
CA PHE A 66 -13.07 8.45 7.18
C PHE A 66 -12.96 7.08 6.54
N ARG A 67 -13.98 6.23 6.76
CA ARG A 67 -14.12 4.91 6.15
C ARG A 67 -15.09 4.98 4.98
N TYR A 68 -14.78 4.26 3.91
CA TYR A 68 -15.67 4.03 2.78
C TYR A 68 -15.66 2.56 2.39
N ASP A 69 -16.81 2.05 1.97
CA ASP A 69 -16.95 0.65 1.56
C ASP A 69 -16.90 0.55 0.02
N GLU A 70 -16.36 -0.55 -0.50
CA GLU A 70 -16.33 -0.79 -1.95
C GLU A 70 -17.76 -0.98 -2.48
N GLY A 71 -18.06 -0.38 -3.64
CA GLY A 71 -19.40 -0.39 -4.22
C GLY A 71 -20.43 0.51 -3.53
N GLU A 72 -20.05 1.24 -2.47
CA GLU A 72 -20.92 2.26 -1.86
C GLU A 72 -21.24 3.38 -2.86
N ASP A 73 -22.52 3.76 -2.94
CA ASP A 73 -22.99 4.89 -3.74
C ASP A 73 -22.31 6.20 -3.29
N TYR A 74 -21.74 6.95 -4.25
CA TYR A 74 -21.01 8.19 -3.98
C TYR A 74 -21.86 9.21 -3.22
N ALA A 75 -23.15 9.28 -3.51
CA ALA A 75 -24.07 10.17 -2.80
C ALA A 75 -24.33 9.73 -1.35
N GLN A 76 -24.37 8.43 -1.05
CA GLN A 76 -24.42 7.91 0.32
C GLN A 76 -23.13 8.22 1.08
N ARG A 77 -21.97 7.97 0.44
CA ARG A 77 -20.67 8.26 1.01
C ARG A 77 -20.50 9.74 1.35
N TYR A 78 -20.85 10.62 0.42
CA TYR A 78 -20.78 12.06 0.63
C TYR A 78 -21.70 12.53 1.77
N ARG A 79 -22.91 11.95 1.90
CA ARG A 79 -23.78 12.23 3.06
C ARG A 79 -23.14 11.84 4.40
N ARG A 80 -22.39 10.74 4.46
CA ARG A 80 -21.64 10.37 5.68
C ARG A 80 -20.51 11.36 5.95
N PHE A 81 -19.82 11.81 4.91
CA PHE A 81 -18.78 12.83 5.01
C PHE A 81 -19.32 14.14 5.60
N THR A 82 -20.51 14.60 5.17
CA THR A 82 -21.09 15.85 5.69
C THR A 82 -21.54 15.76 7.16
N LEU A 83 -21.68 14.55 7.71
CA LEU A 83 -21.95 14.33 9.14
C LEU A 83 -20.71 14.46 10.03
N LEU A 84 -19.50 14.50 9.45
CA LEU A 84 -18.26 14.72 10.21
C LEU A 84 -18.17 16.15 10.75
N PRO A 85 -17.40 16.40 11.83
CA PRO A 85 -17.11 17.76 12.26
C PRO A 85 -16.52 18.60 11.12
N GLY A 86 -16.92 19.87 11.00
CA GLY A 86 -16.46 20.74 9.91
C GLY A 86 -14.94 20.93 9.85
N ALA A 87 -14.24 20.81 10.98
CA ALA A 87 -12.77 20.78 11.00
C ALA A 87 -12.22 19.54 10.28
N THR A 88 -12.76 18.36 10.61
CA THR A 88 -12.39 17.09 9.97
C THR A 88 -12.69 17.08 8.47
N GLN A 89 -13.82 17.66 8.06
CA GLN A 89 -14.14 17.82 6.64
C GLN A 89 -13.06 18.64 5.92
N ARG A 90 -12.67 19.79 6.48
CA ARG A 90 -11.60 20.62 5.91
C ARG A 90 -10.26 19.90 5.85
N ASP A 91 -9.90 19.14 6.89
CA ASP A 91 -8.65 18.39 6.94
C ASP A 91 -8.62 17.30 5.86
N ILE A 92 -9.73 16.58 5.66
CA ILE A 92 -9.88 15.59 4.58
C ILE A 92 -9.78 16.25 3.21
N LEU A 93 -10.54 17.32 2.94
CA LEU A 93 -10.50 17.99 1.64
C LEU A 93 -9.12 18.63 1.37
N GLY A 94 -8.40 19.02 2.42
CA GLY A 94 -7.01 19.47 2.34
C GLY A 94 -6.02 18.40 1.88
N LEU A 95 -6.41 17.12 1.80
CA LEU A 95 -5.60 16.04 1.21
C LEU A 95 -5.59 16.06 -0.32
N ALA A 96 -6.47 16.85 -0.96
CA ALA A 96 -6.58 16.89 -2.42
C ALA A 96 -5.22 17.23 -3.06
N VAL A 97 -4.79 16.36 -3.98
CA VAL A 97 -3.68 16.64 -4.91
C VAL A 97 -4.26 17.50 -6.04
N GLY A 98 -3.51 18.49 -6.53
CA GLY A 98 -3.98 19.54 -7.44
C GLY A 98 -4.97 19.09 -8.53
N GLN A 99 -5.94 19.97 -8.87
CA GLN A 99 -7.18 19.63 -9.60
C GLN A 99 -6.97 18.72 -10.81
N ASN A 100 -7.22 17.42 -10.61
CA ASN A 100 -7.15 16.45 -11.68
C ASN A 100 -8.47 16.51 -12.49
N LYS A 101 -8.48 17.34 -13.53
CA LYS A 101 -9.68 17.65 -14.33
C LYS A 101 -10.33 16.44 -15.01
N GLU A 102 -9.59 15.33 -15.16
CA GLU A 102 -10.00 14.19 -15.98
C GLU A 102 -10.98 13.23 -15.26
N HIS A 103 -11.03 13.20 -13.92
CA HIS A 103 -11.98 12.35 -13.17
C HIS A 103 -13.39 12.96 -13.09
N LEU A 104 -13.52 14.25 -13.44
CA LEU A 104 -14.75 15.02 -13.33
C LEU A 104 -15.84 14.51 -14.29
N GLU A 105 -15.48 13.96 -15.46
CA GLU A 105 -16.45 13.64 -16.52
C GLU A 105 -17.27 12.37 -16.23
N ALA A 106 -16.64 11.30 -15.74
CA ALA A 106 -17.31 10.01 -15.51
C ALA A 106 -18.29 10.08 -14.32
N VAL A 107 -17.92 10.81 -13.26
CA VAL A 107 -18.75 10.92 -12.06
C VAL A 107 -19.81 12.03 -12.20
N ALA A 108 -19.53 13.13 -12.94
CA ALA A 108 -20.57 14.10 -13.29
C ALA A 108 -21.75 13.45 -14.02
N TYR A 109 -21.49 12.49 -14.91
CA TYR A 109 -22.54 11.75 -15.61
C TYR A 109 -23.44 10.94 -14.66
N SER A 110 -22.85 10.26 -13.67
CA SER A 110 -23.60 9.48 -12.66
C SER A 110 -24.45 10.37 -11.74
N VAL A 111 -23.90 11.49 -11.27
CA VAL A 111 -24.62 12.38 -10.34
C VAL A 111 -25.68 13.22 -11.05
N LEU A 112 -25.42 13.74 -12.26
CA LEU A 112 -26.44 14.45 -13.06
C LEU A 112 -27.63 13.54 -13.40
N SER A 113 -27.38 12.25 -13.61
CA SER A 113 -28.43 11.25 -13.84
C SER A 113 -29.28 10.95 -12.59
N SER A 114 -28.78 11.29 -11.39
CA SER A 114 -29.49 11.09 -10.11
C SER A 114 -30.39 12.26 -9.69
N GLY A 115 -30.49 13.32 -10.51
CA GLY A 115 -31.43 14.43 -10.30
C GLY A 115 -31.06 15.41 -9.18
N LYS A 116 -29.79 15.44 -8.75
CA LYS A 116 -29.29 16.37 -7.73
C LYS A 116 -28.73 17.67 -8.33
N GLY A 117 -28.81 18.76 -7.57
CA GLY A 117 -28.35 20.10 -8.01
C GLY A 117 -26.85 20.17 -8.28
N ALA A 118 -26.44 21.04 -9.21
CA ALA A 118 -25.07 21.15 -9.74
C ALA A 118 -23.99 21.34 -8.65
N ASP A 119 -24.28 22.12 -7.60
CA ASP A 119 -23.32 22.39 -6.52
C ASP A 119 -22.95 21.13 -5.73
N SER A 120 -23.92 20.24 -5.49
CA SER A 120 -23.68 18.97 -4.78
C SER A 120 -22.82 18.00 -5.59
N VAL A 121 -22.81 18.12 -6.93
CA VAL A 121 -22.00 17.27 -7.81
C VAL A 121 -20.52 17.60 -7.64
N VAL A 122 -20.18 18.89 -7.63
CA VAL A 122 -18.79 19.35 -7.48
C VAL A 122 -18.19 18.92 -6.15
N GLU A 123 -18.97 19.00 -5.07
CA GLU A 123 -18.50 18.60 -3.74
C GLU A 123 -18.33 17.08 -3.60
N ILE A 124 -19.24 16.29 -4.21
CA ILE A 124 -19.09 14.83 -4.29
C ILE A 124 -17.80 14.48 -5.04
N LEU A 125 -17.59 15.08 -6.22
CA LEU A 125 -16.40 14.87 -7.04
C LEU A 125 -15.11 15.15 -6.28
N HIS A 126 -15.10 16.25 -5.53
CA HIS A 126 -13.92 16.65 -4.77
C HIS A 126 -13.54 15.63 -3.69
N LEU A 127 -14.52 15.03 -3.01
CA LEU A 127 -14.27 13.95 -2.04
C LEU A 127 -13.74 12.69 -2.74
N GLU A 128 -14.29 12.33 -3.89
CA GLU A 128 -13.87 11.14 -4.65
C GLU A 128 -12.44 11.27 -5.18
N ASP A 129 -12.02 12.48 -5.62
CA ASP A 129 -10.64 12.76 -6.02
C ASP A 129 -9.66 12.57 -4.84
N VAL A 130 -10.06 13.05 -3.64
CA VAL A 130 -9.31 12.84 -2.41
C VAL A 130 -9.18 11.34 -2.12
N ILE A 131 -10.28 10.60 -2.14
CA ILE A 131 -10.30 9.16 -1.86
C ILE A 131 -9.41 8.39 -2.85
N THR A 132 -9.52 8.70 -4.14
CA THR A 132 -8.78 8.00 -5.20
C THR A 132 -7.27 8.14 -5.08
N THR A 133 -6.80 9.27 -4.55
CA THR A 133 -5.36 9.58 -4.45
C THR A 133 -4.75 9.33 -3.07
N ASN A 134 -5.58 9.27 -2.01
CA ASN A 134 -5.14 9.19 -0.62
C ASN A 134 -5.68 8.00 0.17
N GLY A 135 -6.59 7.22 -0.41
CA GLY A 135 -7.24 6.09 0.22
C GLY A 135 -6.31 4.89 0.43
N PHE A 136 -6.45 4.24 1.58
CA PHE A 136 -5.75 3.00 1.91
C PHE A 136 -6.77 1.87 2.12
N GLY A 137 -6.54 0.70 1.51
CA GLY A 137 -7.30 -0.51 1.87
C GLY A 137 -7.06 -0.89 3.34
N ILE A 138 -8.12 -1.21 4.08
CA ILE A 138 -8.07 -1.52 5.53
C ILE A 138 -7.72 -2.99 5.80
N HIS A 139 -8.06 -3.88 4.87
CA HIS A 139 -7.72 -5.30 4.90
C HIS A 139 -7.01 -5.69 3.60
N ALA A 140 -6.47 -6.92 3.63
CA ALA A 140 -5.81 -7.51 2.48
C ALA A 140 -6.79 -7.83 1.34
N ASP A 141 -8.03 -8.19 1.65
CA ASP A 141 -8.92 -8.74 0.63
C ASP A 141 -9.34 -7.67 -0.39
N SER A 142 -9.55 -8.08 -1.65
CA SER A 142 -9.93 -7.18 -2.75
C SER A 142 -11.21 -6.40 -2.45
N ASP A 143 -12.10 -6.99 -1.65
CA ASP A 143 -13.42 -6.46 -1.30
C ASP A 143 -13.37 -5.63 0.00
N SER A 144 -12.17 -5.25 0.45
CA SER A 144 -11.98 -4.57 1.71
C SER A 144 -12.46 -3.11 1.65
N PRO A 145 -13.11 -2.60 2.70
CA PRO A 145 -13.28 -1.17 2.89
C PRO A 145 -11.94 -0.42 2.82
N GLY A 146 -12.01 0.81 2.35
CA GLY A 146 -10.90 1.76 2.37
C GLY A 146 -11.05 2.81 3.47
N GLY A 147 -9.96 3.54 3.71
CA GLY A 147 -9.89 4.56 4.75
C GLY A 147 -8.96 5.72 4.42
N LEU A 148 -9.30 6.89 4.94
CA LEU A 148 -8.48 8.11 4.91
C LEU A 148 -7.83 8.39 6.27
N PHE A 149 -6.57 8.85 6.21
CA PHE A 149 -5.67 9.03 7.33
C PHE A 149 -4.87 10.32 7.13
N LEU A 150 -4.94 11.28 8.05
CA LEU A 150 -4.45 12.64 7.76
C LEU A 150 -2.93 12.74 7.60
N ASN A 151 -2.16 11.96 8.36
CA ASN A 151 -0.70 11.96 8.29
C ASN A 151 -0.19 10.95 7.28
N ALA A 152 -0.74 9.74 7.25
CA ALA A 152 -0.29 8.68 6.33
C ALA A 152 -0.53 9.07 4.87
N SER A 153 -1.63 9.78 4.56
CA SER A 153 -1.90 10.30 3.21
C SER A 153 -0.92 11.39 2.76
N ARG A 154 -0.07 11.93 3.64
CA ARG A 154 1.00 12.89 3.27
C ARG A 154 2.33 12.23 2.92
N ILE A 155 2.45 10.91 3.08
CA ILE A 155 3.69 10.20 2.80
C ILE A 155 3.84 10.04 1.29
N ASN A 156 4.92 10.60 0.74
CA ASN A 156 5.19 10.57 -0.69
C ASN A 156 5.71 9.21 -1.19
N HIS A 157 5.64 9.04 -2.50
CA HIS A 157 6.19 7.88 -3.18
C HIS A 157 7.72 7.89 -3.28
N SER A 158 8.32 6.70 -3.14
CA SER A 158 9.63 6.35 -3.68
C SER A 158 9.59 4.92 -4.22
N CYS A 159 10.25 4.65 -5.35
CA CYS A 159 10.42 3.28 -5.84
C CYS A 159 11.39 2.46 -4.96
N VAL A 160 12.16 3.14 -4.11
CA VAL A 160 12.98 2.55 -3.04
C VAL A 160 12.61 3.19 -1.71
N PRO A 161 11.44 2.86 -1.15
CA PRO A 161 10.90 3.53 0.02
C PRO A 161 11.73 3.22 1.26
N ASN A 162 11.65 4.08 2.27
CA ASN A 162 12.28 3.90 3.58
C ASN A 162 11.27 3.58 4.70
N ALA A 163 9.96 3.61 4.42
CA ALA A 163 8.90 3.06 5.26
C ALA A 163 8.19 1.85 4.59
N ASP A 164 7.43 1.05 5.34
CA ASP A 164 6.57 0.01 4.74
C ASP A 164 5.31 0.54 4.06
N GLN A 165 4.65 -0.36 3.32
CA GLN A 165 3.20 -0.30 3.20
C GLN A 165 2.57 -0.60 4.57
N ALA A 166 2.35 0.50 5.28
CA ALA A 166 1.31 0.75 6.26
C ALA A 166 0.43 -0.46 6.67
N SER A 167 0.74 -1.09 7.80
CA SER A 167 -0.12 -2.11 8.42
C SER A 167 -1.25 -1.48 9.25
N PHE A 168 -2.25 -2.26 9.65
CA PHE A 168 -3.22 -1.86 10.66
C PHE A 168 -2.94 -2.58 11.97
N ASP A 169 -3.16 -1.91 13.09
CA ASP A 169 -3.20 -2.59 14.38
C ASP A 169 -4.61 -3.02 14.78
N ASP A 170 -4.72 -3.72 15.92
CA ASP A 170 -5.98 -4.28 16.42
C ASP A 170 -7.06 -3.22 16.69
N ASP A 171 -6.66 -1.96 16.86
CA ASP A 171 -7.56 -0.82 17.08
C ASP A 171 -7.92 -0.09 15.77
N GLY A 172 -7.45 -0.57 14.62
CA GLY A 172 -7.74 0.00 13.31
C GLY A 172 -6.91 1.24 12.96
N TYR A 173 -5.81 1.50 13.66
CA TYR A 173 -4.89 2.59 13.32
C TYR A 173 -3.96 2.19 12.19
N LYS A 174 -3.64 3.14 11.32
CA LYS A 174 -2.62 2.97 10.29
C LYS A 174 -1.24 3.11 10.93
N VAL A 175 -0.44 2.06 10.86
CA VAL A 175 0.90 2.00 11.44
C VAL A 175 1.95 1.99 10.33
N MET A 176 2.83 2.98 10.35
CA MET A 176 4.01 3.04 9.48
C MET A 176 5.27 2.72 10.29
N ARG A 177 6.15 1.86 9.76
CA ARG A 177 7.45 1.56 10.35
C ARG A 177 8.58 1.79 9.37
N ALA A 178 9.71 2.21 9.91
CA ALA A 178 10.93 2.37 9.15
C ALA A 178 11.42 1.01 8.65
N ASN A 179 11.75 0.90 7.38
CA ASN A 179 12.28 -0.33 6.80
C ASN A 179 13.84 -0.33 6.82
N ARG A 180 14.45 0.83 7.02
CA ARG A 180 15.88 0.99 7.31
C ARG A 180 16.05 2.14 8.29
N ASP A 181 17.28 2.41 8.69
CA ASP A 181 17.56 3.64 9.41
C ASP A 181 17.26 4.84 8.50
N ILE A 182 16.54 5.82 9.05
CA ILE A 182 16.15 7.07 8.39
C ILE A 182 16.83 8.21 9.14
N GLU A 183 17.57 9.02 8.40
CA GLU A 183 18.32 10.13 8.98
C GLU A 183 17.40 11.34 9.26
N THR A 184 17.79 12.14 10.25
CA THR A 184 17.13 13.42 10.52
C THR A 184 17.05 14.29 9.25
N GLY A 185 15.86 14.81 8.94
CA GLY A 185 15.59 15.63 7.77
C GLY A 185 15.30 14.85 6.48
N GLU A 186 15.50 13.53 6.46
CA GLU A 186 15.18 12.67 5.32
C GLU A 186 13.66 12.59 5.10
N GLU A 187 13.22 12.57 3.83
CA GLU A 187 11.81 12.37 3.49
C GLU A 187 11.40 10.92 3.75
N ILE A 188 10.36 10.73 4.56
CA ILE A 188 9.73 9.44 4.79
C ILE A 188 8.84 9.13 3.58
N THR A 189 9.09 7.98 2.96
CA THR A 189 8.44 7.57 1.71
C THR A 189 7.92 6.14 1.78
N THR A 190 6.80 5.91 1.09
CA THR A 190 6.21 4.58 0.89
C THR A 190 6.04 4.33 -0.62
N SER A 191 5.40 3.21 -0.99
CA SER A 191 5.09 2.92 -2.38
C SER A 191 3.63 3.01 -2.72
N TYR A 192 3.34 3.67 -3.84
CA TYR A 192 2.01 3.71 -4.42
C TYR A 192 1.79 2.63 -5.48
N THR A 193 2.87 1.95 -5.92
CA THR A 193 2.82 0.97 -7.00
C THR A 193 3.75 -0.21 -6.74
N ALA A 194 3.64 -1.26 -7.55
CA ALA A 194 4.55 -2.38 -7.53
C ALA A 194 5.97 -1.95 -7.95
N HIS A 195 6.94 -2.18 -7.07
CA HIS A 195 8.33 -1.76 -7.28
C HIS A 195 9.09 -2.55 -8.34
N PHE A 196 8.65 -3.77 -8.64
CA PHE A 196 9.32 -4.69 -9.56
C PHE A 196 8.99 -4.42 -11.03
N LEU A 197 8.08 -3.49 -11.32
CA LEU A 197 7.76 -3.07 -12.67
C LEU A 197 8.93 -2.27 -13.27
N PRO A 198 9.16 -2.31 -14.59
CA PRO A 198 10.14 -1.45 -15.27
C PRO A 198 9.88 0.04 -14.99
N ARG A 199 10.94 0.85 -15.00
CA ARG A 199 10.86 2.30 -14.70
C ARG A 199 9.75 3.00 -15.48
N GLU A 200 9.66 2.76 -16.77
CA GLU A 200 8.70 3.42 -17.66
C GLU A 200 7.26 3.12 -17.23
N LEU A 201 6.98 1.87 -16.82
CA LEU A 201 5.68 1.47 -16.32
C LEU A 201 5.40 2.05 -14.92
N ARG A 202 6.41 2.10 -14.04
CA ARG A 202 6.27 2.77 -12.73
C ARG A 202 5.89 4.25 -12.92
N GLN A 203 6.58 4.97 -13.82
CA GLN A 203 6.27 6.37 -14.12
C GLN A 203 4.85 6.55 -14.66
N LEU A 204 4.43 5.69 -15.60
CA LEU A 204 3.08 5.73 -16.15
C LEU A 204 2.01 5.55 -15.07
N LEU A 205 2.17 4.56 -14.19
CA LEU A 205 1.22 4.28 -13.11
C LEU A 205 1.14 5.43 -12.09
N LEU A 206 2.25 6.14 -11.87
CA LEU A 206 2.33 7.29 -10.98
C LEU A 206 1.71 8.57 -11.58
N GLY A 207 1.43 8.59 -12.89
CA GLY A 207 0.89 9.76 -13.58
C GLY A 207 -0.39 10.32 -12.96
N ARG A 208 -1.22 9.47 -12.35
CA ARG A 208 -2.47 9.89 -11.67
C ARG A 208 -2.27 10.83 -10.48
N TRP A 209 -1.06 10.86 -9.89
CA TRP A 209 -0.70 11.79 -8.80
C TRP A 209 -0.06 13.08 -9.29
N GLY A 210 0.08 13.27 -10.61
CA GLY A 210 0.52 14.53 -11.20
C GLY A 210 2.00 14.88 -10.97
N PHE A 211 2.86 13.89 -10.68
CA PHE A 211 4.31 14.09 -10.53
C PHE A 211 5.12 13.07 -11.34
N THR A 212 6.36 13.43 -11.67
CA THR A 212 7.36 12.50 -12.21
C THR A 212 8.27 12.03 -11.09
N CYS A 213 8.41 10.71 -10.90
CA CYS A 213 9.24 10.17 -9.83
C CYS A 213 10.72 10.41 -10.09
N GLN A 214 11.39 11.08 -9.16
CA GLN A 214 12.83 11.40 -9.19
C GLN A 214 13.59 10.70 -8.05
N CYS A 215 13.05 9.60 -7.49
CA CYS A 215 13.76 8.84 -6.47
C CYS A 215 15.06 8.23 -7.03
N PRO A 216 16.00 7.75 -6.17
CA PRO A 216 17.27 7.19 -6.62
C PRO A 216 17.19 6.09 -7.69
N ALA A 217 16.09 5.33 -7.72
CA ALA A 217 15.84 4.30 -8.73
C ALA A 217 15.38 4.88 -10.09
N CYS A 218 14.70 6.02 -10.08
CA CYS A 218 14.10 6.61 -11.28
C CYS A 218 14.94 7.74 -11.89
N ASP A 219 15.75 8.43 -11.10
CA ASP A 219 16.65 9.47 -11.56
C ASP A 219 17.80 8.88 -12.40
N PRO A 220 17.86 9.12 -13.73
CA PRO A 220 18.91 8.56 -14.59
C PRO A 220 20.31 9.07 -14.27
N SER A 221 20.43 10.22 -13.59
CA SER A 221 21.71 10.78 -13.15
C SER A 221 22.27 10.04 -11.94
N ASN A 222 21.41 9.36 -11.18
CA ASN A 222 21.82 8.57 -10.03
C ASN A 222 22.47 7.24 -10.47
N PRO A 223 23.72 6.93 -10.04
CA PRO A 223 24.38 5.67 -10.39
C PRO A 223 23.57 4.42 -10.02
N PHE A 224 22.77 4.50 -8.95
CA PHE A 224 21.93 3.41 -8.48
C PHE A 224 20.82 3.04 -9.47
N SER A 225 20.28 4.00 -10.24
CA SER A 225 19.14 3.77 -11.15
C SER A 225 19.42 2.63 -12.13
N ARG A 226 20.57 2.65 -12.82
CA ARG A 226 20.93 1.58 -13.78
C ARG A 226 21.11 0.21 -13.12
N SER A 227 21.72 0.17 -11.93
CA SER A 227 21.87 -1.09 -11.19
C SER A 227 20.54 -1.65 -10.71
N HIS A 228 19.61 -0.77 -10.32
CA HIS A 228 18.27 -1.14 -9.90
C HIS A 228 17.46 -1.73 -11.06
N GLU A 229 17.46 -1.09 -12.24
CA GLU A 229 16.76 -1.63 -13.41
C GLU A 229 17.33 -2.99 -13.85
N ARG A 230 18.65 -3.17 -13.79
CA ARG A 230 19.27 -4.48 -14.06
C ARG A 230 18.81 -5.53 -13.05
N LEU A 231 18.76 -5.17 -11.77
CA LEU A 231 18.31 -6.07 -10.70
C LEU A 231 16.86 -6.52 -10.90
N LEU A 232 15.96 -5.61 -11.28
CA LEU A 232 14.57 -5.92 -11.58
C LEU A 232 14.45 -6.84 -12.79
N LYS A 233 15.22 -6.57 -13.86
CA LYS A 233 15.27 -7.43 -15.04
C LYS A 233 15.76 -8.84 -14.72
N ASP A 234 16.80 -8.97 -13.90
CA ASP A 234 17.32 -10.26 -13.48
C ASP A 234 16.30 -11.03 -12.63
N HIS A 235 15.55 -10.33 -11.77
CA HIS A 235 14.46 -10.92 -10.98
C HIS A 235 13.30 -11.40 -11.86
N ASP A 236 12.83 -10.59 -12.79
CA ASP A 236 11.78 -10.93 -13.75
C ASP A 236 12.14 -12.15 -14.61
N GLN A 237 13.38 -12.19 -15.12
CA GLN A 237 13.89 -13.33 -15.89
C GLN A 237 13.91 -14.65 -15.09
N LEU A 238 14.05 -14.57 -13.77
CA LEU A 238 13.96 -15.74 -12.88
C LEU A 238 12.51 -16.19 -12.64
N CYS A 239 11.52 -15.29 -12.74
CA CYS A 239 10.10 -15.61 -12.62
C CYS A 239 9.51 -16.20 -13.92
N GLN A 240 9.96 -15.77 -15.10
CA GLN A 240 9.42 -16.20 -16.40
C GLN A 240 9.80 -17.64 -16.84
N ASP A 241 10.31 -18.50 -15.95
CA ASP A 241 10.62 -19.89 -16.30
C ASP A 241 9.32 -20.67 -16.60
N ALA A 242 9.37 -21.60 -17.57
CA ALA A 242 8.23 -22.43 -17.95
C ALA A 242 7.59 -23.18 -16.77
N CYS A 243 8.40 -23.55 -15.78
CA CYS A 243 7.96 -24.25 -14.57
C CYS A 243 7.57 -23.33 -13.39
N MET A 244 7.80 -22.01 -13.48
CA MET A 244 7.58 -21.06 -12.39
C MET A 244 6.40 -20.13 -12.68
N ASP A 245 5.57 -19.87 -11.67
CA ASP A 245 4.56 -18.80 -11.73
C ASP A 245 5.21 -17.41 -11.64
N ASP A 246 4.40 -16.36 -11.79
CA ASP A 246 4.86 -14.96 -11.71
C ASP A 246 5.47 -14.62 -10.33
N ASN A 247 5.20 -15.43 -9.31
CA ASN A 247 5.74 -15.30 -7.96
C ASN A 247 7.05 -16.08 -7.75
N GLY A 248 7.53 -16.78 -8.77
CA GLY A 248 8.70 -17.66 -8.70
C GLY A 248 8.48 -18.90 -7.85
N ARG A 249 7.26 -19.46 -7.86
CA ARG A 249 6.90 -20.77 -7.27
C ARG A 249 6.70 -21.78 -8.39
N LEU A 250 6.92 -23.06 -8.10
CA LEU A 250 6.62 -24.12 -9.05
C LEU A 250 5.12 -24.13 -9.38
N LYS A 251 4.78 -24.17 -10.67
CA LYS A 251 3.39 -24.30 -11.13
C LYS A 251 2.79 -25.63 -10.66
N ALA A 252 1.63 -25.57 -10.03
CA ALA A 252 0.89 -26.75 -9.60
C ALA A 252 0.41 -27.57 -10.82
N GLY A 253 0.42 -28.91 -10.71
CA GLY A 253 -0.22 -29.82 -11.67
C GLY A 253 0.59 -30.23 -12.91
N GLY A 254 1.83 -29.80 -13.07
CA GLY A 254 2.71 -30.24 -14.17
C GLY A 254 3.55 -31.47 -13.82
N ALA A 255 3.60 -32.47 -14.72
CA ALA A 255 4.62 -33.52 -14.66
C ALA A 255 5.93 -32.98 -15.26
N TRP A 256 6.92 -32.71 -14.41
CA TRP A 256 8.19 -32.11 -14.82
C TRP A 256 9.34 -33.13 -14.79
N PRO A 257 10.17 -33.21 -15.84
CA PRO A 257 11.40 -34.00 -15.80
C PRO A 257 12.34 -33.53 -14.68
N TYR A 258 13.09 -34.44 -14.07
CA TYR A 258 14.04 -34.13 -12.99
C TYR A 258 15.03 -33.01 -13.35
N ALA A 259 15.53 -32.99 -14.59
CA ALA A 259 16.42 -31.94 -15.06
C ALA A 259 15.79 -30.54 -15.00
N VAL A 260 14.49 -30.43 -15.31
CA VAL A 260 13.72 -29.18 -15.23
C VAL A 260 13.56 -28.75 -13.77
N LEU A 261 13.19 -29.67 -12.88
CA LEU A 261 13.08 -29.40 -11.44
C LEU A 261 14.42 -28.95 -10.83
N LYS A 262 15.55 -29.53 -11.25
CA LYS A 262 16.90 -29.14 -10.80
C LYS A 262 17.26 -27.71 -11.24
N GLN A 263 16.91 -27.34 -12.47
CA GLN A 263 17.10 -25.97 -12.96
C GLN A 263 16.21 -24.97 -12.23
N ALA A 264 14.93 -25.32 -12.01
CA ALA A 264 13.99 -24.52 -11.24
C ALA A 264 14.51 -24.24 -9.83
N ALA A 265 14.99 -25.26 -9.11
CA ALA A 265 15.56 -25.11 -7.78
C ALA A 265 16.80 -24.19 -7.77
N THR A 266 17.67 -24.30 -8.78
CA THR A 266 18.85 -23.44 -8.92
C THR A 266 18.46 -21.97 -9.13
N ARG A 267 17.44 -21.71 -9.95
CA ARG A 267 16.92 -20.34 -10.19
C ARG A 267 16.21 -19.76 -8.96
N ALA A 268 15.43 -20.58 -8.25
CA ALA A 268 14.80 -20.19 -6.99
C ALA A 268 15.85 -19.77 -5.95
N GLN A 269 16.95 -20.53 -5.84
CA GLN A 269 18.08 -20.19 -4.96
C GLN A 269 18.72 -18.85 -5.34
N LYS A 270 19.01 -18.62 -6.63
CA LYS A 270 19.53 -17.34 -7.13
C LYS A 270 18.60 -16.17 -6.81
N ARG A 271 17.28 -16.39 -6.93
CA ARG A 271 16.28 -15.37 -6.58
C ARG A 271 16.31 -15.05 -5.08
N ILE A 272 16.42 -16.04 -4.21
CA ILE A 272 16.55 -15.83 -2.76
C ILE A 272 17.79 -14.98 -2.45
N GLU A 273 18.93 -15.32 -3.05
CA GLU A 273 20.19 -14.58 -2.87
C GLU A 273 20.08 -13.14 -3.38
N LEU A 274 19.42 -12.93 -4.52
CA LEU A 274 19.17 -11.62 -5.12
C LEU A 274 18.29 -10.76 -4.21
N LEU A 275 17.18 -11.32 -3.71
CA LEU A 275 16.24 -10.63 -2.81
C LEU A 275 16.86 -10.34 -1.44
N ALA A 276 17.70 -11.23 -0.91
CA ALA A 276 18.36 -11.05 0.38
C ALA A 276 19.26 -9.81 0.43
N ARG A 277 19.81 -9.39 -0.72
CA ARG A 277 20.72 -8.22 -0.83
C ARG A 277 19.99 -6.88 -0.90
N HIS A 278 18.68 -6.87 -1.13
CA HIS A 278 17.95 -5.62 -1.35
C HIS A 278 16.74 -5.52 -0.42
N HIS A 279 16.89 -4.71 0.65
CA HIS A 279 15.92 -4.63 1.74
C HIS A 279 14.47 -4.38 1.27
N ALA A 280 14.29 -3.43 0.34
CA ALA A 280 12.98 -3.11 -0.23
C ALA A 280 12.38 -4.30 -1.00
N LEU A 281 13.17 -5.06 -1.78
CA LEU A 281 12.67 -6.23 -2.51
C LEU A 281 12.34 -7.38 -1.54
N ARG A 282 13.14 -7.56 -0.48
CA ARG A 282 12.93 -8.58 0.55
C ARG A 282 11.62 -8.40 1.34
N LYS A 283 11.26 -7.15 1.67
CA LYS A 283 10.03 -6.84 2.41
C LYS A 283 8.80 -7.09 1.54
N PHE A 284 8.85 -6.69 0.27
CA PHE A 284 7.77 -6.90 -0.67
C PHE A 284 7.63 -8.33 -1.17
N SER A 285 8.71 -9.11 -1.32
CA SER A 285 8.58 -10.54 -1.62
C SER A 285 7.87 -11.31 -0.51
N ARG A 286 7.88 -10.77 0.73
CA ARG A 286 7.11 -11.28 1.88
C ARG A 286 5.69 -10.70 1.94
N GLN A 287 5.47 -9.48 1.46
CA GLN A 287 4.16 -8.79 1.42
C GLN A 287 3.37 -9.01 0.12
N ALA A 288 3.94 -9.64 -0.91
CA ALA A 288 3.26 -10.10 -2.13
C ALA A 288 2.30 -11.28 -1.88
N TYR A 289 1.77 -11.37 -0.66
CA TYR A 289 0.63 -12.21 -0.27
C TYR A 289 -0.54 -11.31 0.11
N VAL A 290 -0.87 -10.40 -0.81
CA VAL A 290 -2.18 -9.79 -0.93
C VAL A 290 -2.31 -9.36 -2.41
N PRO A 291 -3.18 -9.98 -3.22
CA PRO A 291 -3.33 -9.56 -4.60
C PRO A 291 -4.07 -8.22 -4.63
N VAL A 292 -3.34 -7.13 -4.84
CA VAL A 292 -3.93 -5.90 -5.37
C VAL A 292 -4.21 -6.18 -6.83
N ASN A 293 -5.44 -6.62 -7.11
CA ASN A 293 -5.96 -6.86 -8.45
C ASN A 293 -5.78 -5.62 -9.31
N LEU A 294 -4.81 -5.68 -10.23
CA LEU A 294 -4.92 -4.98 -11.51
C LEU A 294 -5.98 -5.75 -12.30
N THR A 295 -7.21 -5.23 -12.31
CA THR A 295 -8.34 -5.80 -13.03
C THR A 295 -8.06 -5.84 -14.53
N PHE A 296 -7.71 -7.02 -15.03
CA PHE A 296 -8.16 -7.50 -16.33
C PHE A 296 -8.59 -8.96 -16.20
N GLY A 297 -9.90 -9.17 -16.25
CA GLY A 297 -10.52 -10.40 -16.74
C GLY A 297 -10.31 -11.70 -15.94
N SER A 298 -11.37 -12.07 -15.23
CA SER A 298 -11.90 -13.43 -15.08
C SER A 298 -11.19 -14.48 -14.21
N THR A 299 -12.05 -15.12 -13.42
CA THR A 299 -12.00 -16.46 -12.80
C THR A 299 -11.20 -16.68 -11.52
N SER A 300 -11.98 -16.99 -10.48
CA SER A 300 -11.62 -17.41 -9.14
C SER A 300 -10.90 -18.76 -9.11
N CYS A 301 -10.02 -18.92 -8.13
CA CYS A 301 -9.83 -20.23 -7.50
C CYS A 301 -9.47 -20.00 -6.03
N ALA A 302 -10.48 -20.13 -5.17
CA ALA A 302 -10.30 -20.41 -3.75
C ALA A 302 -9.73 -21.83 -3.59
N ASP A 303 -9.12 -22.08 -2.44
CA ASP A 303 -8.52 -23.33 -1.98
C ASP A 303 -7.06 -23.56 -2.37
N CYS A 304 -6.14 -23.31 -1.43
CA CYS A 304 -5.26 -24.36 -0.88
C CYS A 304 -4.32 -23.78 0.20
N VAL A 305 -4.43 -24.40 1.39
CA VAL A 305 -3.52 -24.34 2.55
C VAL A 305 -2.15 -24.93 2.20
#